data_AF-A0AAD8LE72-F1
#
_entry.id   AF-A0AAD8LE72-F1
#
_cell.length_a   1.000
_cell.length_b   1.000
_cell.length_c   1.000
_cell.angle_alpha   90.00
_cell.angle_beta   90.00
_cell.angle_gamma   90.00
#
_symmetry.space_group_name_H-M   'P 1'
#
loop_
_entity.id
_entity.type
_entity.pdbx_description
1 polymer ?
#
loop_
_entity_poly.entity_id
_entity_poly.type
_entity_poly.pdbx_seq_one_letter_code
_entity_poly.pdbx_strand_id
1 'polypeptide(L)'
;MMSPNHTPDVDRGSSHAANFRHTPLQIIHVIGNLLRIWSVYSMYRYLSQTGASVVLFIFSCVLPSAIIFLVLQKPWKGRPLSNTQVVPSVINGGITALYYILWGIGLKSCGPVRAILAEYSGAVLGVLSAALYGRKGHIWKKVGGLLAMLASFYFLSQGWAMATYSPFYILSLIEL
;
A
#
# COMPACT_ATOMS: atom_id res chain seq x y z
N MET A 1 -56.03 32.17 -7.53
CA MET A 1 -55.59 31.92 -6.13
C MET A 1 -54.09 32.22 -6.06
N MET A 2 -53.58 32.63 -4.90
CA MET A 2 -52.19 33.10 -4.70
C MET A 2 -51.12 32.00 -4.89
N SER A 3 -49.91 32.43 -5.23
CA SER A 3 -48.64 31.69 -5.05
C SER A 3 -48.25 31.66 -3.57
N PRO A 4 -47.55 30.63 -3.04
CA PRO A 4 -46.08 30.58 -3.07
C PRO A 4 -45.52 29.11 -3.20
N ASN A 5 -44.21 28.81 -3.31
CA ASN A 5 -42.98 29.62 -3.37
C ASN A 5 -41.88 28.94 -4.22
N HIS A 6 -40.71 29.58 -4.37
CA HIS A 6 -39.44 28.97 -4.80
C HIS A 6 -38.55 28.68 -3.58
N THR A 7 -38.01 27.45 -3.45
CA THR A 7 -36.89 27.16 -2.54
C THR A 7 -35.81 26.35 -3.28
N PRO A 8 -34.64 26.94 -3.59
CA PRO A 8 -33.41 26.17 -3.65
C PRO A 8 -32.93 25.83 -2.22
N ASP A 9 -31.69 25.36 -2.07
CA ASP A 9 -30.96 25.25 -0.79
C ASP A 9 -31.36 24.12 0.20
N VAL A 10 -31.34 22.87 -0.26
CA VAL A 10 -31.17 21.70 0.65
C VAL A 10 -29.97 20.82 0.28
N ASP A 11 -29.61 20.67 -1.00
CA ASP A 11 -28.51 19.77 -1.42
C ASP A 11 -27.09 20.26 -1.06
N ARG A 12 -26.93 21.53 -0.70
CA ARG A 12 -25.60 22.13 -0.43
C ARG A 12 -24.95 21.65 0.88
N GLY A 13 -25.74 21.11 1.82
CA GLY A 13 -25.25 20.60 3.11
C GLY A 13 -24.67 19.18 3.04
N SER A 14 -25.15 18.33 2.13
CA SER A 14 -24.75 16.92 2.04
C SER A 14 -23.31 16.75 1.55
N SER A 15 -22.88 17.60 0.61
CA SER A 15 -21.55 17.55 0.00
C SER A 15 -20.45 18.00 0.98
N HIS A 16 -20.72 18.97 1.85
CA HIS A 16 -19.77 19.36 2.89
C HIS A 16 -19.57 18.26 3.94
N ALA A 17 -20.64 17.60 4.39
CA ALA A 17 -20.55 16.50 5.36
C ALA A 17 -19.83 15.26 4.78
N ALA A 18 -20.03 14.97 3.48
CA ALA A 18 -19.29 13.93 2.77
C ALA A 18 -17.80 14.27 2.65
N ASN A 19 -17.47 15.48 2.16
CA ASN A 19 -16.08 15.93 2.03
C ASN A 19 -15.33 15.90 3.37
N PHE A 20 -15.95 16.39 4.45
CA PHE A 20 -15.33 16.43 5.79
C PHE A 20 -15.01 15.04 6.37
N ARG A 21 -15.69 13.98 5.92
CA ARG A 21 -15.34 12.58 6.24
C ARG A 21 -14.25 12.00 5.33
N HIS A 22 -14.13 12.48 4.10
CA HIS A 22 -13.08 12.04 3.17
C HIS A 22 -11.73 12.69 3.45
N THR A 23 -11.67 13.96 3.84
CA THR A 23 -10.42 14.68 4.15
C THR A 23 -9.52 13.97 5.18
N PRO A 24 -9.99 13.54 6.38
CA PRO A 24 -9.12 12.85 7.34
C PRO A 24 -8.63 11.49 6.83
N LEU A 25 -9.46 10.74 6.09
CA LEU A 25 -9.06 9.48 5.46
C LEU A 25 -7.99 9.68 4.38
N GLN A 26 -8.09 10.75 3.59
CA GLN A 26 -7.08 11.13 2.60
C GLN A 26 -5.76 11.54 3.27
N ILE A 27 -5.81 12.32 4.35
CA ILE A 27 -4.62 12.71 5.12
C ILE A 27 -3.91 11.47 5.69
N ILE A 28 -4.65 10.55 6.33
CA ILE A 28 -4.10 9.29 6.84
C ILE A 28 -3.49 8.46 5.70
N HIS A 29 -4.12 8.40 4.53
CA HIS A 29 -3.60 7.69 3.37
C HIS A 29 -2.29 8.28 2.84
N VAL A 30 -2.20 9.61 2.70
CA VAL A 30 -0.98 10.31 2.25
C VAL A 30 0.15 10.11 3.24
N ILE A 31 -0.10 10.33 4.55
CA ILE A 31 0.89 10.11 5.61
C ILE A 31 1.34 8.65 5.64
N GLY A 32 0.42 7.69 5.52
CA GLY A 32 0.74 6.26 5.46
C GLY A 32 1.64 5.89 4.29
N ASN A 33 1.41 6.45 3.09
CA ASN A 33 2.27 6.24 1.93
C ASN A 33 3.66 6.86 2.11
N LEU A 34 3.76 8.07 2.68
CA LEU A 34 5.04 8.72 2.98
C LEU A 34 5.84 7.91 4.01
N LEU A 35 5.21 7.50 5.11
CA LEU A 35 5.84 6.65 6.14
C LEU A 35 6.27 5.29 5.58
N ARG A 36 5.48 4.69 4.67
CA ARG A 36 5.87 3.45 3.99
C ARG A 36 7.12 3.64 3.14
N ILE A 37 7.16 4.65 2.28
CA ILE A 37 8.35 4.94 1.44
C ILE A 37 9.58 5.18 2.33
N TRP A 38 9.43 6.01 3.37
CA TRP A 38 10.49 6.28 4.35
C TRP A 38 10.99 5.01 5.03
N SER A 39 10.08 4.13 5.46
CA SER A 39 10.42 2.85 6.11
C SER A 39 11.16 1.90 5.18
N VAL A 40 10.75 1.80 3.90
CA VAL A 40 11.41 0.93 2.91
C VAL A 40 12.83 1.43 2.61
N TYR A 41 13.01 2.74 2.42
CA TYR A 41 14.34 3.33 2.22
C TYR A 41 15.23 3.21 3.46
N SER A 42 14.68 3.40 4.66
CA SER A 42 15.40 3.23 5.92
C SER A 42 15.84 1.79 6.14
N MET A 43 14.96 0.81 5.89
CA MET A 43 15.26 -0.62 5.93
C MET A 43 16.35 -0.99 4.91
N TYR A 44 16.26 -0.51 3.67
CA TYR A 44 17.29 -0.74 2.65
C TYR A 44 18.65 -0.19 3.09
N ARG A 45 18.72 1.08 3.52
CA ARG A 45 19.96 1.70 4.01
C ARG A 45 20.53 0.90 5.18
N TYR A 46 19.72 0.56 6.18
CA TYR A 46 20.16 -0.20 7.36
C TYR A 46 20.72 -1.57 6.98
N LEU A 47 19.99 -2.37 6.20
CA LEU A 47 20.40 -3.72 5.75
C LEU A 47 21.62 -3.70 4.81
N SER A 48 21.82 -2.62 4.06
CA SER A 48 22.97 -2.42 3.18
C SER A 48 24.21 -1.99 3.96
N GLN A 49 24.10 -1.01 4.86
CA GLN A 49 25.22 -0.47 5.63
C GLN A 49 25.71 -1.43 6.74
N THR A 50 24.81 -2.08 7.47
CA THR A 50 25.18 -2.96 8.59
C THR A 50 25.47 -4.40 8.15
N GLY A 51 25.17 -4.76 6.91
CA GLY A 51 25.24 -6.14 6.43
C GLY A 51 24.21 -7.10 7.06
N ALA A 52 23.38 -6.64 8.01
CA ALA A 52 22.51 -7.46 8.84
C ALA A 52 21.63 -8.46 8.05
N SER A 53 21.31 -9.58 8.70
CA SER A 53 20.49 -10.63 8.09
C SER A 53 19.03 -10.17 7.96
N VAL A 54 18.50 -10.31 6.74
CA VAL A 54 17.13 -9.91 6.39
C VAL A 54 16.10 -10.65 7.25
N VAL A 55 16.34 -11.94 7.53
CA VAL A 55 15.43 -12.79 8.30
C VAL A 55 15.31 -12.31 9.75
N LEU A 56 16.42 -12.00 10.44
CA LEU A 56 16.37 -11.51 11.82
C LEU A 56 15.73 -10.12 11.90
N PHE A 57 16.00 -9.24 10.94
CA PHE A 57 15.37 -7.92 10.88
C PHE A 57 13.85 -8.01 10.70
N ILE A 58 13.37 -8.85 9.78
CA ILE A 58 11.93 -9.05 9.57
C ILE A 58 11.30 -9.70 10.79
N PHE A 59 11.96 -10.70 11.39
CA PHE A 59 11.48 -11.33 12.61
C PHE A 59 11.36 -10.33 13.77
N SER A 60 12.35 -9.45 13.96
CA SER A 60 12.32 -8.42 15.00
C SER A 60 11.33 -7.28 14.74
N CYS A 61 10.86 -7.09 13.50
CA CYS A 61 9.72 -6.21 13.20
C CYS A 61 8.36 -6.92 13.40
N VAL A 62 8.22 -8.15 12.90
CA VAL A 62 6.95 -8.88 12.87
C VAL A 62 6.54 -9.38 14.26
N LEU A 63 7.48 -9.88 15.07
CA LEU A 63 7.19 -10.41 16.40
C LEU A 63 6.59 -9.36 17.36
N PRO A 64 7.20 -8.18 17.61
CA PRO A 64 6.60 -7.18 18.48
C PRO A 64 5.33 -6.58 17.87
N SER A 65 5.24 -6.45 16.55
CA SER A 65 4.00 -6.04 15.88
C SER A 65 2.84 -7.01 16.18
N ALA A 66 3.08 -8.33 16.06
CA ALA A 66 2.11 -9.35 16.41
C ALA A 66 1.70 -9.29 17.90
N ILE A 67 2.65 -9.08 18.82
CA ILE A 67 2.37 -8.90 20.25
C ILE A 67 1.48 -7.66 20.47
N ILE A 68 1.79 -6.52 19.85
CA ILE A 68 0.99 -5.30 19.95
C ILE A 68 -0.43 -5.53 19.41
N PHE A 69 -0.57 -6.18 18.24
CA PHE A 69 -1.87 -6.51 17.68
C PHE A 69 -2.69 -7.46 18.58
N LEU A 70 -2.06 -8.47 19.18
CA LEU A 70 -2.71 -9.35 20.16
C LEU A 70 -3.17 -8.58 21.40
N VAL A 71 -2.36 -7.64 21.91
CA VAL A 71 -2.73 -6.81 23.07
C VAL A 71 -3.90 -5.87 22.76
N LEU A 72 -3.98 -5.34 21.54
CA LEU A 72 -5.05 -4.45 21.10
C LEU A 72 -6.37 -5.17 20.75
N GLN A 73 -6.35 -6.49 20.55
CA GLN A 73 -7.55 -7.29 20.22
C GLN A 73 -8.50 -7.42 21.42
N LYS A 74 -9.40 -6.45 21.59
CA LYS A 74 -10.58 -6.57 22.47
C LYS A 74 -11.80 -7.11 21.70
N PRO A 75 -12.62 -8.00 22.29
CA PRO A 75 -12.49 -8.59 23.63
C PRO A 75 -11.53 -9.79 23.66
N TRP A 76 -10.70 -9.87 24.71
CA TRP A 76 -9.74 -10.96 24.93
C TRP A 76 -10.43 -12.32 25.23
N LYS A 77 -11.69 -12.30 25.65
CA LYS A 77 -12.58 -13.47 25.73
C LYS A 77 -13.30 -13.69 24.39
N GLY A 78 -12.52 -13.81 23.32
CA GLY A 78 -13.02 -14.06 21.97
C GLY A 78 -13.64 -15.45 21.81
N ARG A 79 -14.37 -15.65 20.70
CA ARG A 79 -14.86 -16.98 20.30
C ARG A 79 -13.65 -17.86 19.93
N PRO A 80 -13.56 -19.12 20.42
CA PRO A 80 -12.47 -20.00 20.02
C PRO A 80 -12.49 -20.23 18.50
N LEU A 81 -11.32 -20.22 17.88
CA LEU A 81 -11.17 -20.52 16.46
C LEU A 81 -11.51 -21.99 16.23
N SER A 82 -12.34 -22.29 15.22
CA SER A 82 -12.57 -23.68 14.83
C SER A 82 -11.25 -24.31 14.35
N ASN A 83 -11.01 -25.59 14.63
CA ASN A 83 -9.87 -26.33 14.07
C ASN A 83 -9.82 -26.24 12.54
N THR A 84 -10.97 -26.13 11.87
CA THR A 84 -11.08 -25.92 10.41
C THR A 84 -10.54 -24.56 9.94
N GLN A 85 -10.45 -23.57 10.83
CA GLN A 85 -9.93 -22.22 10.57
C GLN A 85 -8.49 -22.03 11.02
N VAL A 86 -8.03 -22.79 12.03
CA VAL A 86 -6.64 -22.74 12.51
C VAL A 86 -5.66 -23.12 11.38
N VAL A 87 -5.90 -24.25 10.71
CA VAL A 87 -5.02 -24.75 9.64
C VAL A 87 -4.81 -23.71 8.51
N PRO A 88 -5.85 -23.16 7.84
CA PRO A 88 -5.65 -22.16 6.81
C PRO A 88 -5.06 -20.84 7.36
N SER A 89 -5.32 -20.48 8.62
CA SER A 89 -4.71 -19.30 9.24
C SER A 89 -3.20 -19.47 9.45
N VAL A 90 -2.75 -20.65 9.88
CA VAL A 90 -1.31 -20.98 10.03
C VAL A 90 -0.62 -21.00 8.66
N ILE A 91 -1.26 -21.61 7.65
CA ILE A 91 -0.75 -21.62 6.27
C ILE A 91 -0.62 -20.18 5.74
N ASN A 92 -1.64 -19.34 5.91
CA ASN A 92 -1.59 -17.94 5.49
C ASN A 92 -0.49 -17.14 6.22
N GLY A 93 -0.29 -17.40 7.52
CA GLY A 93 0.81 -16.82 8.30
C GLY A 93 2.19 -17.23 7.74
N GLY A 94 2.37 -18.52 7.42
CA GLY A 94 3.60 -19.04 6.81
C GLY A 94 3.88 -18.44 5.43
N ILE A 95 2.86 -18.35 4.57
CA ILE A 95 2.95 -17.67 3.26
C ILE A 95 3.33 -16.20 3.43
N THR A 96 2.73 -15.51 4.40
CA THR A 96 3.01 -14.09 4.69
C THR A 96 4.45 -13.88 5.17
N ALA A 97 4.96 -14.76 6.04
CA ALA A 97 6.34 -14.72 6.51
C ALA A 97 7.34 -14.97 5.36
N LEU A 98 7.09 -15.98 4.52
CA LEU A 98 7.90 -16.27 3.34
C LEU A 98 7.90 -15.10 2.34
N TYR A 99 6.73 -14.50 2.09
CA TYR A 99 6.58 -13.31 1.27
C TYR A 99 7.45 -12.16 1.78
N TYR A 100 7.40 -11.85 3.09
CA TYR A 100 8.23 -10.78 3.65
C TYR A 100 9.73 -11.08 3.50
N ILE A 101 10.18 -12.32 3.76
CA ILE A 101 11.59 -12.69 3.60
C ILE A 101 12.05 -12.53 2.15
N LEU A 102 11.29 -13.03 1.18
CA LEU A 102 11.59 -12.88 -0.25
C LEU A 102 11.58 -11.41 -0.68
N TRP A 103 10.61 -10.63 -0.21
CA TRP A 103 10.53 -9.20 -0.47
C TRP A 103 11.74 -8.44 0.13
N GLY A 104 12.16 -8.76 1.35
CA GLY A 104 13.31 -8.14 2.00
C GLY A 104 14.65 -8.52 1.35
N ILE A 105 14.78 -9.73 0.82
CA ILE A 105 15.93 -10.14 -0.01
C ILE A 105 15.91 -9.34 -1.31
N GLY A 106 14.76 -9.28 -2.01
CA GLY A 106 14.58 -8.46 -3.20
C GLY A 106 14.87 -6.97 -2.97
N LEU A 107 14.49 -6.43 -1.81
CA LEU A 107 14.82 -5.07 -1.39
C LEU A 107 16.33 -4.86 -1.27
N LYS A 108 17.04 -5.76 -0.59
CA LYS A 108 18.50 -5.70 -0.40
C LYS A 108 19.26 -5.85 -1.73
N SER A 109 18.77 -6.71 -2.64
CA SER A 109 19.41 -6.98 -3.94
C SER A 109 19.10 -5.94 -5.02
N CYS A 110 17.86 -5.44 -5.10
CA CYS A 110 17.36 -4.64 -6.23
C CYS A 110 17.14 -3.15 -5.89
N GLY A 111 17.20 -2.79 -4.61
CA GLY A 111 16.95 -1.43 -4.14
C GLY A 111 15.47 -1.09 -3.92
N PRO A 112 15.19 0.02 -3.21
CA PRO A 112 13.86 0.34 -2.68
C PRO A 112 12.83 0.64 -3.78
N VAL A 113 13.23 1.35 -4.85
CA VAL A 113 12.33 1.62 -5.98
C VAL A 113 11.83 0.33 -6.60
N ARG A 114 12.74 -0.56 -7.01
CA ARG A 114 12.37 -1.82 -7.69
C ARG A 114 11.53 -2.74 -6.80
N ALA A 115 11.82 -2.80 -5.50
CA ALA A 115 11.01 -3.54 -4.54
C ALA A 115 9.58 -2.99 -4.43
N ILE A 116 9.42 -1.66 -4.34
CA ILE A 116 8.11 -1.00 -4.32
C ILE A 116 7.35 -1.28 -5.63
N LEU A 117 7.99 -1.16 -6.81
CA LEU A 117 7.34 -1.47 -8.09
C LEU A 117 6.87 -2.94 -8.14
N ALA A 118 7.68 -3.87 -7.62
CA ALA A 118 7.33 -5.29 -7.55
C ALA A 118 6.13 -5.57 -6.63
N GLU A 119 5.92 -4.83 -5.54
CA GLU A 119 4.73 -4.99 -4.68
C GLU A 119 3.44 -4.73 -5.45
N TYR A 120 3.41 -3.72 -6.33
CA TYR A 120 2.22 -3.43 -7.15
C TYR A 120 1.94 -4.49 -8.23
N SER A 121 2.93 -5.32 -8.61
CA SER A 121 2.65 -6.49 -9.45
C SER A 121 1.71 -7.49 -8.75
N GLY A 122 1.68 -7.51 -7.41
CA GLY A 122 0.68 -8.26 -6.65
C GLY A 122 -0.75 -7.75 -6.88
N ALA A 123 -0.94 -6.45 -7.06
CA ALA A 123 -2.25 -5.89 -7.43
C ALA A 123 -2.64 -6.26 -8.87
N VAL A 124 -1.67 -6.30 -9.80
CA VAL A 124 -1.86 -6.79 -11.18
C VAL A 124 -2.34 -8.25 -11.17
N LEU A 125 -1.64 -9.12 -10.44
CA LEU A 125 -2.00 -10.54 -10.29
C LEU A 125 -3.34 -10.72 -9.57
N GLY A 126 -3.66 -9.89 -8.58
CA GLY A 126 -4.96 -9.90 -7.91
C GLY A 126 -6.12 -9.56 -8.83
N VAL A 127 -5.97 -8.55 -9.70
CA VAL A 127 -6.98 -8.22 -10.72
C VAL A 127 -7.09 -9.32 -11.78
N LEU A 128 -5.96 -9.87 -12.24
CA LEU A 128 -5.93 -10.95 -13.24
C LEU A 128 -6.59 -12.23 -12.70
N SER A 129 -6.27 -12.64 -11.47
CA SER A 129 -6.91 -13.76 -10.78
C SER A 129 -8.42 -13.52 -10.61
N ALA A 130 -8.83 -12.31 -10.21
CA ALA A 130 -10.24 -11.95 -10.13
C ALA A 130 -10.96 -11.85 -11.48
N ALA A 131 -10.25 -11.74 -12.60
CA ALA A 131 -10.82 -11.79 -13.95
C ALA A 131 -10.94 -13.23 -14.48
N LEU A 132 -9.98 -14.11 -14.16
CA LEU A 132 -9.96 -15.51 -14.58
C LEU A 132 -10.86 -16.41 -13.73
N TYR A 133 -10.88 -16.21 -12.41
CA TYR A 133 -11.56 -17.07 -11.44
C TYR A 133 -12.72 -16.38 -10.69
N GLY A 134 -12.97 -15.09 -10.96
CA GLY A 134 -14.00 -14.31 -10.28
C GLY A 134 -15.39 -14.39 -10.92
N ARG A 135 -16.43 -14.15 -10.10
CA ARG A 135 -17.82 -14.01 -10.57
C ARG A 135 -17.93 -12.78 -11.51
N LYS A 136 -18.52 -12.94 -12.70
CA LYS A 136 -18.48 -12.02 -13.86
C LYS A 136 -19.02 -10.58 -13.68
N GLY A 137 -19.31 -10.11 -12.47
CA GLY A 137 -19.77 -8.74 -12.20
C GLY A 137 -18.62 -7.71 -12.11
N HIS A 138 -18.75 -6.59 -12.83
CA HIS A 138 -17.87 -5.40 -12.74
C HIS A 138 -16.37 -5.55 -13.12
N ILE A 139 -16.01 -6.54 -13.94
CA ILE A 139 -14.62 -6.71 -14.46
C ILE A 139 -14.08 -5.42 -15.10
N TRP A 140 -14.89 -4.70 -15.89
CA TRP A 140 -14.46 -3.51 -16.64
C TRP A 140 -13.89 -2.37 -15.76
N LYS A 141 -14.47 -2.12 -14.57
CA LYS A 141 -13.93 -1.12 -13.62
C LYS A 141 -12.60 -1.56 -13.00
N LYS A 142 -12.39 -2.87 -12.79
CA LYS A 142 -11.12 -3.42 -12.29
C LYS A 142 -10.01 -3.34 -13.34
N VAL A 143 -10.34 -3.63 -14.60
CA VAL A 143 -9.41 -3.53 -15.75
C VAL A 143 -9.00 -2.07 -16.01
N GLY A 144 -9.91 -1.11 -15.88
CA GLY A 144 -9.57 0.31 -16.00
C GLY A 144 -8.55 0.79 -14.96
N GLY A 145 -8.72 0.41 -13.69
CA GLY A 145 -7.75 0.70 -12.63
C GLY A 145 -6.39 0.01 -12.85
N LEU A 146 -6.41 -1.20 -13.42
CA LEU A 146 -5.21 -1.94 -13.78
C LEU A 146 -4.42 -1.25 -14.92
N LEU A 147 -5.11 -0.80 -15.97
CA LEU A 147 -4.52 -0.03 -17.06
C LEU A 147 -3.92 1.29 -16.56
N ALA A 148 -4.61 2.00 -15.65
CA ALA A 148 -4.09 3.21 -15.02
C ALA A 148 -2.82 2.97 -14.18
N MET A 149 -2.77 1.87 -13.42
CA MET A 149 -1.54 1.44 -12.74
C MET A 149 -0.42 1.15 -13.74
N LEU A 150 -0.66 0.31 -14.76
CA LEU A 150 0.35 -0.06 -15.75
C LEU A 150 0.87 1.16 -16.54
N ALA A 151 0.00 2.13 -16.86
CA ALA A 151 0.41 3.40 -17.45
C ALA A 151 1.31 4.20 -16.50
N SER A 152 0.96 4.28 -15.21
CA SER A 152 1.80 4.92 -14.19
C SER A 152 3.17 4.22 -14.04
N PHE A 153 3.22 2.89 -14.11
CA PHE A 153 4.48 2.14 -14.15
C PHE A 153 5.32 2.44 -15.38
N TYR A 154 4.68 2.57 -16.55
CA TYR A 154 5.35 2.91 -17.79
C TYR A 154 5.92 4.33 -17.76
N PHE A 155 5.16 5.34 -17.32
CA PHE A 155 5.68 6.70 -17.17
C PHE A 155 6.83 6.78 -16.16
N LEU A 156 6.76 6.02 -15.06
CA LEU A 156 7.80 5.96 -14.05
C LEU A 156 9.06 5.21 -14.54
N SER A 157 8.91 4.16 -15.35
CA SER A 157 10.05 3.42 -15.91
C SER A 157 10.71 4.12 -17.11
N GLN A 158 9.94 4.91 -17.88
CA GLN A 158 10.44 5.76 -18.97
C GLN A 158 11.19 7.02 -18.49
N GLY A 159 11.47 7.14 -17.19
CA GLY A 159 12.46 8.09 -16.69
C GLY A 159 11.97 9.52 -16.43
N TRP A 160 10.66 9.76 -16.32
CA TRP A 160 10.14 11.04 -15.77
C TRP A 160 10.55 11.28 -14.30
N ALA A 161 11.15 10.28 -13.65
CA ALA A 161 11.82 10.38 -12.34
C ALA A 161 13.31 9.97 -12.39
N MET A 162 13.98 10.06 -13.54
CA MET A 162 15.45 9.99 -13.61
C MET A 162 16.08 11.37 -13.38
N ALA A 163 17.27 11.37 -12.77
CA ALA A 163 17.94 12.57 -12.27
C ALA A 163 18.18 13.67 -13.33
N THR A 164 18.27 13.29 -14.61
CA THR A 164 18.56 14.16 -15.77
C THR A 164 17.56 15.28 -16.02
N TYR A 165 16.33 15.18 -15.48
CA TYR A 165 15.30 16.24 -15.55
C TYR A 165 14.81 16.70 -14.17
N SER A 166 15.57 16.43 -13.11
CA SER A 166 15.28 16.99 -11.79
C SER A 166 15.83 18.43 -11.69
N PRO A 167 15.08 19.40 -11.14
CA PRO A 167 15.58 20.78 -10.98
C PRO A 167 16.78 20.86 -10.01
N PHE A 168 17.04 19.81 -9.23
CA PHE A 168 18.19 19.68 -8.35
C PHE A 168 19.51 19.40 -9.09
N TYR A 169 19.47 18.89 -10.34
CA TYR A 169 20.68 18.62 -11.12
C TYR A 169 21.38 19.92 -11.58
N ILE A 170 20.63 21.01 -11.75
CA ILE A 170 21.18 22.34 -12.07
C ILE A 170 22.03 22.88 -10.91
N LEU A 171 21.68 22.58 -9.65
CA LEU A 171 22.48 23.03 -8.50
C LEU A 171 23.82 22.30 -8.39
N SER A 172 23.89 21.01 -8.72
CA SER A 172 25.15 20.24 -8.65
C SER A 172 26.12 20.54 -9.80
N LEU A 173 25.70 21.30 -10.82
CA LEU A 173 26.52 21.66 -11.99
C LEU A 173 27.07 23.10 -11.90
N ILE A 174 26.85 23.79 -10.77
CA ILE A 174 27.30 25.16 -10.50
C ILE A 174 28.46 25.20 -9.46
N GLU A 175 28.72 24.09 -8.76
CA GLU A 175 29.85 23.94 -7.82
C GLU A 175 31.08 23.21 -8.43
N LEU A 176 31.30 23.33 -9.74
CA LEU A 176 32.42 22.72 -10.46
C LEU A 176 32.92 23.64 -11.60
#